data_AF-A0A0E0IB01-F1
#
_entry.id   AF-A0A0E0IB01-F1
#
_cell.length_a   1.000
_cell.length_b   1.000
_cell.length_c   1.000
_cell.angle_alpha   90.00
_cell.angle_beta   90.00
_cell.angle_gamma   90.00
#
_symmetry.space_group_name_H-M   'P 1'
#
loop_
_entity.id
_entity.type
_entity.pdbx_description
1 polymer ?
#
loop_
_entity_poly.entity_id
_entity_poly.type
_entity_poly.pdbx_seq_one_letter_code
_entity_poly.pdbx_strand_id
1 'polypeptide(L)'
;MAFVQELMDRDPLLVFGEGKHGVMDMFYAAARGGNAEVFKLLLDHAMSPRSGGGCSSVFWLEIMSRAVHAAAGGGSVEMLRELIERRSDVSEYLDFRGSTMLHAVAGRGQLELGN
;
A
#
# COMPACT_ATOMS: atom_id res chain seq x y z
N MET A 1 1.15 -12.93 -12.23
CA MET A 1 1.11 -11.59 -12.87
C MET A 1 0.02 -11.48 -13.93
N ALA A 2 0.02 -12.26 -15.02
CA ALA A 2 -0.95 -12.14 -16.12
C ALA A 2 -2.43 -12.16 -15.68
N PHE A 3 -2.82 -13.07 -14.78
CA PHE A 3 -4.20 -13.16 -14.30
C PHE A 3 -4.64 -11.95 -13.45
N VAL A 4 -3.73 -11.42 -12.62
CA VAL A 4 -4.00 -10.23 -11.78
C VAL A 4 -4.19 -9.00 -12.67
N GLN A 5 -3.40 -8.89 -13.73
CA GLN A 5 -3.51 -7.81 -14.72
C GLN A 5 -4.80 -7.91 -15.54
N GLU A 6 -5.14 -9.11 -16.03
CA GLU A 6 -6.43 -9.33 -16.73
C GLU A 6 -7.62 -8.91 -15.84
N LEU A 7 -7.57 -9.24 -14.55
CA LEU A 7 -8.63 -8.90 -13.61
C LEU A 7 -8.77 -7.38 -13.44
N MET A 8 -7.66 -6.64 -13.34
CA MET A 8 -7.68 -5.17 -13.24
C MET A 8 -8.04 -4.48 -14.55
N ASP A 9 -7.72 -5.07 -15.69
CA ASP A 9 -8.13 -4.54 -16.99
C ASP A 9 -9.64 -4.66 -17.21
N ARG A 10 -10.27 -5.72 -16.65
CA ARG A 10 -11.72 -5.91 -16.70
C ARG A 10 -12.46 -5.01 -15.72
N ASP A 11 -11.95 -4.88 -14.50
CA ASP A 11 -12.54 -4.02 -13.48
C ASP A 11 -11.43 -3.31 -12.66
N PRO A 12 -11.08 -2.07 -13.04
CA PRO A 12 -10.09 -1.28 -12.32
C PRO A 12 -10.49 -0.94 -10.89
N LEU A 13 -11.77 -1.02 -10.53
CA LEU A 13 -12.26 -0.66 -9.18
C LEU A 13 -12.02 -1.76 -8.15
N LEU A 14 -11.62 -2.95 -8.58
CA LEU A 14 -11.22 -4.03 -7.69
C LEU A 14 -10.06 -3.63 -6.76
N VAL A 15 -9.30 -2.59 -7.13
CA VAL A 15 -8.23 -2.05 -6.29
C VAL A 15 -8.70 -1.28 -5.04
N PHE A 16 -10.01 -1.07 -4.89
CA PHE A 16 -10.61 -0.39 -3.74
C PHE A 16 -11.47 -1.33 -2.87
N GLY A 17 -11.40 -2.65 -3.12
CA GLY A 17 -12.12 -3.62 -2.31
C GLY A 17 -11.74 -3.53 -0.83
N GLU A 18 -12.71 -3.23 0.02
CA GLU A 18 -12.54 -3.29 1.47
C GLU A 18 -12.85 -4.69 1.96
N GLY A 19 -11.81 -5.41 2.40
CA GLY A 19 -11.99 -6.56 3.28
C GLY A 19 -12.61 -6.12 4.61
N LYS A 20 -13.08 -7.08 5.41
CA LYS A 20 -13.71 -6.92 6.74
C LYS A 20 -12.99 -6.01 7.78
N HIS A 21 -11.82 -5.48 7.44
CA HIS A 21 -11.04 -4.55 8.26
C HIS A 21 -10.95 -3.12 7.70
N GLY A 22 -11.70 -2.76 6.63
CA GLY A 22 -11.89 -1.37 6.13
C GLY A 22 -10.64 -0.64 5.59
N VAL A 23 -9.44 -1.10 5.94
CA VAL A 23 -8.17 -0.41 5.69
C VAL A 23 -7.13 -1.38 5.12
N MET A 24 -7.48 -2.65 5.01
CA MET A 24 -6.51 -3.74 5.01
C MET A 24 -7.05 -4.96 4.26
N ASP A 25 -6.81 -5.03 2.96
CA ASP A 25 -7.03 -6.30 2.23
C ASP A 25 -5.90 -6.56 1.24
N MET A 26 -5.90 -5.93 0.07
CA MET A 26 -4.99 -6.29 -1.03
C MET A 26 -3.53 -5.86 -0.87
N PHE A 27 -3.25 -4.61 -0.46
CA PHE A 27 -1.86 -4.17 -0.22
C PHE A 27 -1.24 -4.98 0.92
N TYR A 28 -2.02 -5.23 1.97
CA TYR A 28 -1.56 -6.02 3.11
C TYR A 28 -1.32 -7.48 2.72
N ALA A 29 -2.23 -8.08 1.95
CA ALA A 29 -2.06 -9.45 1.45
C ALA A 29 -0.83 -9.57 0.55
N ALA A 30 -0.61 -8.63 -0.38
CA ALA A 30 0.57 -8.60 -1.23
C ALA A 30 1.86 -8.41 -0.43
N ALA A 31 1.88 -7.48 0.51
CA ALA A 31 3.03 -7.23 1.38
C ALA A 31 3.33 -8.40 2.32
N ARG A 32 2.31 -8.98 2.95
CA ARG A 32 2.44 -10.17 3.83
C ARG A 32 2.86 -11.41 3.06
N GLY A 33 2.44 -11.53 1.80
CA GLY A 33 2.89 -12.58 0.89
C GLY A 33 4.29 -12.35 0.31
N GLY A 34 4.92 -11.19 0.57
CA GLY A 34 6.25 -10.84 0.06
C GLY A 34 6.29 -10.59 -1.45
N ASN A 35 5.15 -10.34 -2.10
CA ASN A 35 5.08 -10.22 -3.56
C ASN A 35 5.11 -8.75 -3.99
N ALA A 36 6.32 -8.21 -4.18
CA ALA A 36 6.54 -6.79 -4.48
C ALA A 36 5.99 -6.39 -5.84
N GLU A 37 6.04 -7.28 -6.84
CA GLU A 37 5.50 -7.01 -8.17
C GLU A 37 3.98 -6.86 -8.15
N VAL A 38 3.28 -7.75 -7.44
CA VAL A 38 1.82 -7.61 -7.27
C VAL A 38 1.51 -6.34 -6.49
N PHE A 39 2.25 -6.05 -5.43
CA PHE A 39 2.07 -4.83 -4.64
C PHE A 39 2.19 -3.55 -5.51
N LYS A 40 3.25 -3.46 -6.32
CA LYS A 40 3.48 -2.34 -7.25
C LYS A 40 2.35 -2.21 -8.26
N LEU A 41 1.94 -3.33 -8.86
CA LEU A 41 0.88 -3.34 -9.87
C LEU A 41 -0.44 -2.83 -9.28
N LEU A 42 -0.82 -3.30 -8.09
CA LEU A 42 -2.00 -2.81 -7.37
C LEU A 42 -1.93 -1.30 -7.11
N LEU A 43 -0.76 -0.81 -6.68
CA LEU A 43 -0.55 0.60 -6.35
C LEU A 43 -0.62 1.49 -7.59
N ASP A 44 0.05 1.08 -8.67
CA ASP A 44 0.08 1.85 -9.91
C ASP A 44 -1.31 1.89 -10.56
N HIS A 45 -2.11 0.82 -10.45
CA HIS A 45 -3.52 0.84 -10.84
C HIS A 45 -4.36 1.75 -9.94
N ALA A 46 -4.22 1.69 -8.61
CA ALA A 46 -4.97 2.56 -7.69
C ALA A 46 -4.68 4.07 -7.91
N MET A 47 -3.44 4.39 -8.30
CA MET A 47 -3.00 5.75 -8.63
C MET A 47 -3.30 6.15 -10.08
N SER A 48 -3.78 5.22 -10.91
CA SER A 48 -4.11 5.50 -12.30
C SER A 48 -5.39 6.34 -12.40
N PRO A 49 -5.44 7.38 -13.26
CA PRO A 49 -6.66 8.13 -13.53
C PRO A 49 -7.82 7.23 -14.00
N ARG A 50 -7.51 6.06 -14.56
CA ARG A 50 -8.49 5.08 -15.07
C ARG A 50 -9.31 4.42 -13.96
N SER A 51 -8.76 4.34 -12.75
CA SER A 51 -9.40 3.66 -11.62
C SER A 51 -10.34 4.58 -10.85
N GLY A 52 -10.65 5.77 -11.39
CA GLY A 52 -11.42 6.79 -10.66
C GLY A 52 -10.62 7.42 -9.51
N GLY A 53 -9.32 7.12 -9.42
CA GLY A 53 -8.42 7.80 -8.52
C GLY A 53 -8.32 9.26 -8.92
N GLY A 54 -8.95 10.14 -8.14
CA GLY A 54 -8.88 11.56 -8.40
C GLY A 54 -7.43 12.01 -8.30
N CYS A 55 -6.96 12.86 -9.22
CA CYS A 55 -5.70 13.59 -9.10
C CYS A 55 -5.69 14.59 -7.91
N SER A 56 -6.57 14.40 -6.92
CA SER A 56 -6.57 15.16 -5.68
C SER A 56 -5.41 14.69 -4.81
N SER A 57 -4.65 15.64 -4.29
CA SER A 57 -3.60 15.39 -3.30
C SER A 57 -4.11 14.57 -2.11
N VAL A 58 -5.38 14.74 -1.74
CA VAL A 58 -6.03 14.01 -0.64
C VAL A 58 -6.18 12.52 -0.95
N PHE A 59 -6.68 12.18 -2.15
CA PHE A 59 -6.85 10.80 -2.58
C PHE A 59 -5.50 10.10 -2.72
N TRP A 60 -4.52 10.78 -3.32
CA TRP A 60 -3.16 10.27 -3.42
C TRP A 60 -2.57 9.96 -2.04
N LEU A 61 -2.73 10.89 -1.09
CA LEU A 61 -2.25 10.70 0.27
C LEU A 61 -2.92 9.51 0.96
N GLU A 62 -4.24 9.35 0.78
CA GLU A 62 -4.99 8.22 1.33
C GLU A 62 -4.47 6.88 0.82
N ILE A 63 -4.32 6.72 -0.51
CA ILE A 63 -3.83 5.47 -1.11
C ILE A 63 -2.39 5.20 -0.67
N MET A 64 -1.54 6.23 -0.61
CA MET A 64 -0.16 6.07 -0.19
C MET A 64 -0.05 5.70 1.30
N SER A 65 -0.84 6.33 2.17
CA SER A 65 -0.94 5.96 3.59
C SER A 65 -1.32 4.48 3.75
N ARG A 66 -2.29 3.99 2.98
CA ARG A 66 -2.71 2.58 2.99
C ARG A 66 -1.57 1.66 2.53
N ALA A 67 -0.87 2.02 1.46
CA ALA A 67 0.25 1.24 0.92
C ALA A 67 1.41 1.14 1.93
N VAL A 68 1.84 2.25 2.51
CA VAL A 68 2.95 2.29 3.48
C VAL A 68 2.62 1.48 4.73
N HIS A 69 1.41 1.64 5.29
CA HIS A 69 0.99 0.85 6.45
C HIS A 69 0.85 -0.63 6.14
N ALA A 70 0.43 -0.98 4.93
CA ALA A 70 0.36 -2.37 4.48
C ALA A 70 1.75 -3.00 4.31
N ALA A 71 2.73 -2.28 3.75
CA ALA A 71 4.10 -2.74 3.64
C ALA A 71 4.75 -2.93 5.02
N ALA A 72 4.57 -1.94 5.91
CA ALA A 72 5.00 -1.98 7.32
C ALA A 72 4.36 -3.15 8.08
N GLY A 73 3.04 -3.23 8.06
CA GLY A 73 2.26 -4.29 8.69
C GLY A 73 2.43 -5.64 7.99
N GLY A 74 2.95 -5.68 6.76
CA GLY A 74 3.30 -6.87 6.00
C GLY A 74 4.65 -7.46 6.39
N GLY A 75 5.57 -6.60 6.86
CA GLY A 75 6.96 -6.94 7.17
C GLY A 75 7.91 -6.83 5.97
N SER A 76 7.50 -6.16 4.88
CA SER A 76 8.32 -6.04 3.66
C SER A 76 9.15 -4.76 3.68
N VAL A 77 10.41 -4.86 4.12
CA VAL A 77 11.36 -3.73 4.16
C VAL A 77 11.65 -3.19 2.75
N GLU A 78 11.74 -4.06 1.75
CA GLU A 78 11.98 -3.68 0.36
C GLU A 78 10.86 -2.78 -0.18
N MET A 79 9.59 -3.22 -0.08
CA MET A 79 8.45 -2.41 -0.50
C MET A 79 8.39 -1.08 0.28
N LEU A 80 8.73 -1.12 1.57
CA LEU A 80 8.78 0.08 2.40
C LEU A 80 9.77 1.12 1.87
N ARG A 81 10.99 0.68 1.52
CA ARG A 81 12.04 1.53 0.97
C ARG A 81 11.59 2.17 -0.34
N GLU A 82 11.06 1.37 -1.25
CA GLU A 82 10.59 1.86 -2.55
C GLU A 82 9.43 2.85 -2.44
N LEU A 83 8.53 2.67 -1.47
CA LEU A 83 7.43 3.62 -1.22
C LEU A 83 7.91 4.95 -0.67
N ILE A 84 8.86 4.92 0.27
CA ILE A 84 9.46 6.12 0.86
C ILE A 84 10.28 6.90 -0.19
N GLU A 85 10.90 6.21 -1.15
CA GLU A 85 11.63 6.87 -2.23
C GLU A 85 10.70 7.66 -3.18
N ARG A 86 9.40 7.33 -3.26
CA ARG A 86 8.45 8.06 -4.12
C ARG A 86 8.15 9.48 -3.63
N ARG A 87 8.32 9.80 -2.33
CA ARG A 87 8.13 11.14 -1.74
C ARG A 87 8.87 11.26 -0.40
N SER A 88 9.53 12.40 -0.18
CA SER A 88 10.47 12.58 0.94
C SER A 88 9.84 12.75 2.33
N ASP A 89 8.56 13.11 2.45
CA ASP A 89 7.93 13.38 3.74
C ASP A 89 7.04 12.22 4.21
N VAL A 90 7.69 11.24 4.83
CA VAL A 90 7.05 10.04 5.40
C VAL A 90 6.10 10.35 6.56
N SER A 91 6.19 11.56 7.14
CA SER A 91 5.37 11.95 8.29
C SER A 91 3.91 12.22 7.92
N GLU A 92 3.64 12.48 6.63
CA GLU A 92 2.29 12.71 6.11
C GLU A 92 1.48 11.40 6.01
N TYR A 93 2.13 10.23 6.05
CA TYR A 93 1.47 8.93 5.89
C TYR A 93 0.92 8.42 7.22
N LEU A 94 -0.34 8.78 7.49
CA LEU A 94 -1.07 8.35 8.67
C LEU A 94 -2.19 7.36 8.32
N ASP A 95 -2.39 6.33 9.16
CA ASP A 95 -3.56 5.46 9.07
C ASP A 95 -4.84 6.21 9.51
N PHE A 96 -5.99 5.56 9.35
CA PHE A 96 -7.30 6.10 9.75
C PHE A 96 -7.42 6.46 11.25
N ARG A 97 -6.48 6.02 12.10
CA ARG A 97 -6.41 6.36 13.53
C ARG A 97 -5.33 7.41 13.83
N GLY A 98 -4.70 7.97 12.80
CA GLY A 98 -3.58 8.91 12.96
C GLY A 98 -2.26 8.23 13.35
N SER A 99 -2.13 6.92 13.18
CA SER A 99 -0.90 6.20 13.47
C SER A 99 0.10 6.36 12.33
N THR A 100 1.38 6.47 12.67
CA THR A 100 2.48 6.41 11.68
C THR A 100 2.82 4.97 11.31
N MET A 101 3.52 4.79 10.19
CA MET A 101 4.03 3.48 9.78
C MET A 101 4.86 2.75 10.85
N LEU A 102 5.57 3.49 11.71
CA LEU A 102 6.36 2.92 12.80
C LEU A 102 5.50 2.19 13.83
N HIS A 103 4.24 2.61 14.05
CA HIS A 103 3.31 1.88 14.89
C HIS A 103 2.99 0.50 14.29
N ALA A 104 2.77 0.43 12.98
CA ALA A 104 2.50 -0.82 12.27
C ALA A 104 3.71 -1.76 12.28
N VAL A 105 4.91 -1.20 12.12
CA VAL A 105 6.17 -1.95 12.20
C VAL A 105 6.44 -2.48 13.62
N ALA A 106 6.26 -1.64 14.65
CA ALA A 106 6.49 -2.01 16.05
C ALA A 106 5.56 -3.14 16.50
N GLY A 107 4.29 -3.12 16.07
CA GLY A 107 3.32 -4.18 16.36
C GLY A 107 3.65 -5.54 15.71
N ARG A 108 4.54 -5.57 14.71
CA ARG A 108 5.00 -6.78 14.02
C ARG A 108 6.23 -7.42 14.65
N GLY A 109 6.97 -6.72 15.51
CA GLY A 109 8.23 -7.21 16.08
C GLY A 109 9.36 -7.41 15.05
N GLN A 110 9.24 -6.83 13.86
CA GLN A 110 10.23 -6.96 12.77
C GLN A 110 10.88 -5.61 12.50
N LEU A 111 11.88 -5.27 13.31
CA LEU A 111 12.86 -4.23 13.00
C LEU A 111 14.27 -4.80 13.17
N GLU A 112 14.68 -5.65 12.23
CA GLU A 112 16.07 -5.62 11.82
C GLU A 112 16.20 -4.50 10.78
N LEU A 113 16.42 -3.27 11.26
CA LEU A 113 17.02 -2.24 10.42
C LEU A 113 18.47 -2.67 10.26
N GLY A 114 18.74 -3.39 9.16
CA GLY A 114 20.08 -3.90 8.85
C GLY A 114 21.13 -2.80 8.98
N ASN A 115 22.18 -3.15 9.74
CA ASN A 115 23.42 -2.43 9.98
C ASN A 115 24.13 -2.01 8.68
#